data_AF-A0A955UNL8-F1
#
_entry.id   AF-A0A955UNL8-F1
#
_cell.length_a   1.000
_cell.length_b   1.000
_cell.length_c   1.000
_cell.angle_alpha   90.00
_cell.angle_beta   90.00
_cell.angle_gamma   90.00
#
_symmetry.space_group_name_H-M   'P 1'
#
loop_
_entity.id
_entity.type
_entity.pdbx_description
1 polymer ?
#
loop_
_entity_poly.entity_id
_entity_poly.type
_entity_poly.pdbx_seq_one_letter_code
_entity_poly.pdbx_strand_id
1 'polypeptide(L)'
;MSRAPDARDTRPGRRARPGLALLSILALAGCGIYTLGGPGHGDRFVVPPGAATNPDAVVQSWVAYSLARSTCQLEHGGDAPSHHRSFECELGPREVLVERWAGRDARRNPDAEGAPAPPPQQDEYLDLLVRVRDAGFLAEYVWHYLREPGWKEPEGLRHSAFEAWRAREGLRWHRPRTRIIGYWMRTRG
;
A
#
# COMPACT_ATOMS: atom_id res chain seq x y z
N MET A 1 -21.09 75.81 22.11
CA MET A 1 -20.52 75.64 23.47
C MET A 1 -21.65 75.32 24.42
N SER A 2 -21.80 74.05 24.83
CA SER A 2 -22.76 73.64 25.86
C SER A 2 -22.14 72.53 26.71
N ARG A 3 -22.32 72.65 28.03
CA ARG A 3 -21.71 71.87 29.12
C ARG A 3 -22.10 70.39 29.08
N ALA A 4 -21.16 69.53 29.51
CA ALA A 4 -21.45 68.20 30.05
C ALA A 4 -22.13 68.30 31.43
N PRO A 5 -22.80 67.24 31.90
CA PRO A 5 -22.14 66.46 32.94
C PRO A 5 -22.31 64.94 32.89
N ASP A 6 -21.30 64.35 33.53
CA ASP A 6 -21.01 63.01 34.04
C ASP A 6 -22.19 62.16 34.56
N ALA A 7 -22.10 60.85 34.32
CA ALA A 7 -22.57 59.82 35.25
C ALA A 7 -21.93 58.46 34.88
N ARG A 8 -20.87 58.11 35.61
CA ARG A 8 -20.39 56.73 35.75
C ARG A 8 -21.45 55.90 36.46
N ASP A 9 -21.82 54.75 35.90
CA ASP A 9 -22.30 53.63 36.72
C ASP A 9 -21.77 52.29 36.19
N THR A 10 -21.46 51.50 37.19
CA THR A 10 -20.74 50.25 37.34
C THR A 10 -21.37 49.06 36.63
N ARG A 11 -20.55 48.16 36.04
CA ARG A 11 -20.64 46.69 36.26
C ARG A 11 -19.28 45.99 36.00
N PRO A 12 -18.85 45.08 36.89
CA PRO A 12 -17.60 44.35 36.75
C PRO A 12 -17.77 43.06 35.94
N GLY A 13 -16.71 42.73 35.18
CA GLY A 13 -16.10 41.41 35.15
C GLY A 13 -16.92 40.21 34.65
N ARG A 14 -16.78 39.90 33.36
CA ARG A 14 -16.66 38.50 32.89
C ARG A 14 -15.60 38.42 31.79
N ARG A 15 -14.33 38.30 32.20
CA ARG A 15 -13.27 37.77 31.33
C ARG A 15 -13.37 36.24 31.41
N ALA A 16 -13.84 35.61 30.33
CA ALA A 16 -13.77 34.17 30.16
C ALA A 16 -12.29 33.74 30.19
N ARG A 17 -11.92 32.93 31.18
CA ARG A 17 -10.63 32.22 31.21
C ARG A 17 -10.76 30.90 30.43
N PRO A 18 -9.66 30.45 29.80
CA PRO A 18 -9.67 29.42 28.78
C PRO A 18 -9.90 28.04 29.41
N GLY A 19 -10.93 27.34 28.94
CA GLY A 19 -11.18 25.94 29.27
C GLY A 19 -10.21 25.06 28.48
N LEU A 20 -9.09 24.73 29.10
CA LEU A 20 -8.20 23.66 28.69
C LEU A 20 -8.91 22.33 28.95
N ALA A 21 -9.66 21.83 27.97
CA ALA A 21 -10.17 20.46 27.96
C ALA A 21 -9.36 19.67 26.94
N LEU A 22 -8.29 19.05 27.45
CA LEU A 22 -7.41 18.12 26.76
C LEU A 22 -8.22 16.89 26.33
N LEU A 23 -8.77 16.91 25.11
CA LEU A 23 -9.33 15.71 24.49
C LEU A 23 -8.15 14.86 23.99
N SER A 24 -7.74 13.94 24.87
CA SER A 24 -6.78 12.89 24.56
C SER A 24 -7.39 11.95 23.53
N ILE A 25 -7.09 12.16 22.26
CA ILE A 25 -7.40 11.19 21.20
C ILE A 25 -6.43 10.03 21.39
N LEU A 26 -6.93 8.91 21.92
CA LEU A 26 -6.21 7.65 21.92
C LEU A 26 -5.85 7.29 20.48
N ALA A 27 -4.55 7.21 20.20
CA ALA A 27 -4.02 6.62 18.99
C ALA A 27 -4.40 5.12 18.96
N LEU A 28 -5.27 4.75 18.02
CA LEU A 28 -5.47 3.36 17.62
C LEU A 28 -4.17 2.89 16.95
N ALA A 29 -3.29 2.27 17.74
CA ALA A 29 -2.17 1.50 17.23
C ALA A 29 -2.72 0.33 16.40
N GLY A 30 -2.19 0.18 15.18
CA GLY A 30 -2.78 -0.61 14.12
C GLY A 30 -2.78 -2.11 14.37
N CYS A 31 -3.96 -2.71 14.32
CA CYS A 31 -4.14 -4.05 13.76
C CYS A 31 -4.75 -3.86 12.37
N GLY A 32 -3.95 -3.98 11.33
CA GLY A 32 -4.42 -3.90 9.94
C GLY A 32 -5.21 -5.15 9.57
N ILE A 33 -6.44 -5.28 10.08
CA ILE A 33 -7.43 -6.24 9.57
C ILE A 33 -8.23 -5.49 8.50
N TYR A 34 -8.05 -5.88 7.25
CA TYR A 34 -8.92 -5.39 6.17
C TYR A 34 -10.16 -6.29 6.14
N THR A 35 -11.29 -5.77 6.61
CA THR A 35 -12.59 -6.43 6.51
C THR A 35 -13.30 -5.94 5.24
N LEU A 36 -13.46 -6.81 4.24
CA LEU A 36 -14.49 -6.63 3.22
C LEU A 36 -15.75 -7.33 3.75
N GLY A 37 -16.76 -6.53 4.11
CA GLY A 37 -17.97 -6.98 4.80
C GLY A 37 -18.03 -6.50 6.25
N GLY A 38 -19.19 -5.99 6.66
CA GLY A 38 -19.42 -5.39 7.98
C GLY A 38 -19.09 -6.30 9.18
N PRO A 39 -19.15 -5.75 10.40
CA PRO A 39 -18.71 -6.45 11.60
C PRO A 39 -19.67 -7.61 11.92
N GLY A 40 -19.27 -8.84 11.61
CA GLY A 40 -19.93 -10.04 12.14
C GLY A 40 -19.76 -11.33 11.35
N HIS A 41 -19.76 -11.29 10.01
CA HIS A 41 -19.94 -12.52 9.20
C HIS A 41 -19.16 -12.55 7.87
N GLY A 42 -18.02 -11.85 7.80
CA GLY A 42 -17.21 -11.77 6.59
C GLY A 42 -15.94 -12.61 6.67
N ASP A 43 -15.61 -13.29 5.56
CA ASP A 43 -14.26 -13.80 5.31
C ASP A 43 -13.24 -12.65 5.35
N ARG A 44 -12.06 -12.91 5.91
CA ARG A 44 -11.04 -11.87 6.13
C ARG A 44 -9.73 -12.25 5.48
N PHE A 45 -9.10 -11.30 4.80
CA PHE A 45 -7.70 -11.44 4.42
C PHE A 45 -6.84 -11.01 5.61
N VAL A 46 -6.10 -11.98 6.16
CA VAL A 46 -5.29 -11.78 7.36
C VAL A 46 -3.83 -11.63 6.95
N VAL A 47 -3.22 -10.49 7.32
CA VAL A 47 -1.76 -10.30 7.25
C VAL A 47 -1.17 -10.69 8.61
N PRO A 48 -0.12 -11.54 8.67
CA PRO A 48 0.49 -11.91 9.94
C PRO A 48 0.98 -10.67 10.72
N PRO A 49 0.78 -10.57 12.04
CA PRO A 49 1.15 -9.39 12.82
C PRO A 49 2.60 -8.97 12.61
N GLY A 50 3.53 -9.94 12.61
CA GLY A 50 4.95 -9.67 12.39
C GLY A 50 5.28 -9.11 11.00
N ALA A 51 4.45 -9.34 9.98
CA ALA A 51 4.60 -8.70 8.68
C ALA A 51 3.92 -7.34 8.64
N ALA A 52 2.74 -7.21 9.27
CA ALA A 52 1.99 -5.95 9.32
C ALA A 52 2.78 -4.82 9.99
N THR A 53 3.50 -5.12 11.08
CA THR A 53 4.30 -4.14 11.83
C THR A 53 5.76 -4.10 11.41
N ASN A 54 6.17 -4.83 10.36
CA ASN A 54 7.58 -4.86 9.94
C ASN A 54 7.96 -3.54 9.26
N PRO A 55 8.97 -2.80 9.74
CA PRO A 55 9.40 -1.56 9.08
C PRO A 55 10.19 -1.78 7.78
N ASP A 56 10.55 -3.04 7.48
CA ASP A 56 11.24 -3.41 6.25
C ASP A 56 10.35 -3.13 5.02
N ALA A 57 10.87 -2.31 4.11
CA ALA A 57 10.19 -1.87 2.89
C ALA A 57 10.02 -3.01 1.89
N VAL A 58 10.89 -4.03 1.88
CA VAL A 58 10.70 -5.21 1.04
C VAL A 58 9.45 -5.95 1.52
N VAL A 59 9.35 -6.19 2.84
CA VAL A 59 8.17 -6.82 3.44
C VAL A 59 6.91 -5.99 3.19
N GLN A 60 6.95 -4.69 3.45
CA GLN A 60 5.79 -3.81 3.25
C GLN A 60 5.36 -3.70 1.78
N SER A 61 6.29 -3.77 0.83
CA SER A 61 5.95 -3.87 -0.60
C SER A 61 5.22 -5.17 -0.93
N TRP A 62 5.69 -6.31 -0.41
CA TRP A 62 5.01 -7.58 -0.62
C TRP A 62 3.68 -7.70 0.13
N VAL A 63 3.51 -7.05 1.29
CA VAL A 63 2.21 -6.90 1.96
C VAL A 63 1.24 -6.12 1.05
N ALA A 64 1.67 -4.99 0.48
CA ALA A 64 0.85 -4.20 -0.42
C ALA A 64 0.42 -5.00 -1.67
N TYR A 65 1.36 -5.74 -2.28
CA TYR A 65 1.07 -6.68 -3.37
C TYR A 65 0.00 -7.71 -2.96
N SER A 66 0.14 -8.31 -1.79
CA SER A 66 -0.75 -9.38 -1.31
C SER A 66 -2.17 -8.88 -1.08
N LEU A 67 -2.30 -7.68 -0.50
CA LEU A 67 -3.58 -7.01 -0.31
C LEU A 67 -4.23 -6.70 -1.67
N ALA A 68 -3.52 -6.04 -2.57
CA ALA A 68 -4.03 -5.71 -3.90
C ALA A 68 -4.45 -6.97 -4.68
N ARG A 69 -3.66 -8.04 -4.59
CA ARG A 69 -3.99 -9.34 -5.22
C ARG A 69 -5.25 -9.95 -4.64
N SER A 70 -5.42 -9.88 -3.32
CA SER A 70 -6.61 -10.41 -2.64
C SER A 70 -7.89 -9.66 -3.04
N THR A 71 -7.81 -8.34 -3.22
CA THR A 71 -8.94 -7.52 -3.68
C THR A 71 -9.37 -7.92 -5.09
N CYS A 72 -8.43 -7.98 -6.05
CA CYS A 72 -8.75 -8.39 -7.42
C CYS A 72 -9.34 -9.81 -7.48
N GLN A 73 -8.83 -10.72 -6.65
CA GLN A 73 -9.37 -12.07 -6.54
C GLN A 73 -10.85 -12.07 -6.14
N LEU A 74 -11.24 -11.30 -5.14
CA LEU A 74 -12.65 -11.21 -4.75
C LEU A 74 -13.52 -10.57 -5.83
N GLU A 75 -13.06 -9.46 -6.41
CA GLU A 75 -13.82 -8.73 -7.44
C GLU A 75 -14.18 -9.61 -8.64
N HIS A 76 -13.28 -10.53 -9.03
CA HIS A 76 -13.48 -11.36 -10.22
C HIS A 76 -13.83 -12.82 -9.96
N GLY A 77 -13.53 -13.35 -8.77
CA GLY A 77 -13.80 -14.76 -8.41
C GLY A 77 -14.98 -14.96 -7.48
N GLY A 78 -15.57 -13.90 -6.94
CA GLY A 78 -16.71 -13.98 -6.03
C GLY A 78 -16.28 -14.30 -4.60
N ASP A 79 -16.87 -15.35 -4.03
CA ASP A 79 -16.73 -15.66 -2.60
C ASP A 79 -15.30 -16.02 -2.19
N ALA A 80 -14.95 -15.71 -0.94
CA ALA A 80 -13.67 -16.10 -0.38
C ALA A 80 -13.66 -17.60 0.02
N PRO A 81 -12.50 -18.28 -0.07
CA PRO A 81 -11.26 -17.82 -0.69
C PRO A 81 -11.38 -17.83 -2.22
N SER A 82 -11.23 -16.67 -2.84
CA SER A 82 -11.12 -16.60 -4.29
C SER A 82 -9.68 -16.87 -4.71
N HIS A 83 -9.55 -17.74 -5.70
CA HIS A 83 -8.28 -18.04 -6.34
C HIS A 83 -8.25 -17.56 -7.79
N HIS A 84 -9.08 -16.57 -8.15
CA HIS A 84 -9.12 -16.03 -9.50
C HIS A 84 -7.71 -15.59 -9.96
N ARG A 85 -7.38 -15.93 -11.21
CA ARG A 85 -6.10 -15.62 -11.83
C ARG A 85 -6.35 -15.09 -13.22
N SER A 86 -6.01 -13.83 -13.43
CA SER A 86 -6.04 -13.17 -14.72
C SER A 86 -4.79 -12.32 -14.88
N PHE A 87 -4.56 -11.86 -16.11
CA PHE A 87 -3.49 -10.92 -16.41
C PHE A 87 -3.61 -9.65 -15.56
N GLU A 88 -4.82 -9.09 -15.46
CA GLU A 88 -5.13 -7.86 -14.72
C GLU A 88 -4.89 -8.05 -13.23
N CYS A 89 -5.30 -9.21 -12.68
CA CYS A 89 -5.05 -9.52 -11.28
C CYS A 89 -3.58 -9.74 -10.97
N GLU A 90 -2.70 -9.92 -11.95
CA GLU A 90 -1.25 -9.91 -11.72
C GLU A 90 -0.65 -8.52 -11.95
N LEU A 91 -1.04 -7.84 -13.03
CA LEU A 91 -0.51 -6.53 -13.38
C LEU A 91 -0.81 -5.47 -12.32
N GLY A 92 -2.06 -5.30 -11.91
CA GLY A 92 -2.45 -4.27 -10.95
C GLY A 92 -1.69 -4.39 -9.61
N PRO A 93 -1.64 -5.58 -8.97
CA PRO A 93 -0.84 -5.76 -7.77
C PRO A 93 0.66 -5.54 -7.99
N ARG A 94 1.20 -5.83 -9.18
CA ARG A 94 2.60 -5.51 -9.51
C ARG A 94 2.85 -4.01 -9.61
N GLU A 95 1.91 -3.24 -10.15
CA GLU A 95 1.99 -1.78 -10.15
C GLU A 95 2.07 -1.24 -8.72
N VAL A 96 1.18 -1.71 -7.84
CA VAL A 96 1.19 -1.38 -6.40
C VAL A 96 2.50 -1.80 -5.75
N LEU A 97 3.02 -3.01 -6.03
CA LEU A 97 4.30 -3.50 -5.51
C LEU A 97 5.44 -2.55 -5.86
N VAL A 98 5.52 -2.13 -7.14
CA VAL A 98 6.63 -1.33 -7.65
C VAL A 98 6.51 0.12 -7.18
N GLU A 99 5.30 0.69 -7.12
CA GLU A 99 5.05 2.01 -6.53
C GLU A 99 5.44 2.03 -5.03
N ARG A 100 5.07 0.98 -4.30
CA ARG A 100 5.40 0.81 -2.88
C ARG A 100 6.90 0.58 -2.66
N TRP A 101 7.63 0.01 -3.61
CA TRP A 101 9.08 -0.07 -3.52
C TRP A 101 9.77 1.24 -3.93
N ALA A 102 9.34 1.88 -5.00
CA ALA A 102 9.97 3.09 -5.54
C ALA A 102 9.91 4.27 -4.56
N GLY A 103 8.77 4.49 -3.89
CA GLY A 103 8.63 5.56 -2.91
C GLY A 103 9.14 5.23 -1.49
N ARG A 104 9.92 4.15 -1.30
CA ARG A 104 10.32 3.65 0.03
C ARG A 104 11.07 4.69 0.85
N ASP A 105 11.92 5.49 0.20
CA ASP A 105 12.73 6.50 0.89
C ASP A 105 11.89 7.69 1.35
N ALA A 106 10.90 8.12 0.57
CA ALA A 106 9.96 9.17 0.96
C ALA A 106 9.06 8.77 2.13
N ARG A 107 8.90 7.47 2.38
CA ARG A 107 8.12 6.92 3.51
C ARG A 107 8.96 6.61 4.73
N ARG A 108 10.28 6.78 4.64
CA ARG A 108 11.17 6.74 5.79
C ARG A 108 10.79 7.93 6.66
N ASN A 109 10.57 7.71 7.95
CA ASN A 109 10.42 8.81 8.91
C ASN A 109 11.83 9.24 9.38
N PRO A 110 12.40 10.33 8.87
CA PRO A 110 13.72 10.79 9.30
C PRO A 110 13.69 11.39 10.72
N ASP A 111 12.51 11.74 11.23
CA ASP A 111 12.30 12.46 12.49
C ASP A 111 12.02 11.52 13.67
N ALA A 112 12.38 10.24 13.56
CA ALA A 112 12.44 9.36 14.72
C ALA A 112 13.58 9.85 15.64
N GLU A 113 13.27 10.82 16.49
CA GLU A 113 14.20 11.54 17.36
C GLU A 113 15.26 10.63 17.98
N GLY A 114 16.53 10.95 17.72
CA GLY A 114 17.68 10.30 18.32
C GLY A 114 18.11 8.96 17.71
N ALA A 115 17.40 8.42 16.71
CA ALA A 115 17.81 7.21 16.01
C ALA A 115 18.63 7.52 14.75
N PRO A 116 19.78 6.86 14.51
CA PRO A 116 20.47 6.96 13.24
C PRO A 116 19.54 6.46 12.12
N ALA A 117 19.56 7.14 10.97
CA ALA A 117 18.79 6.71 9.82
C ALA A 117 19.12 5.23 9.49
N PRO A 118 18.11 4.36 9.30
CA PRO A 118 18.37 2.98 8.94
C PRO A 118 19.15 2.93 7.62
N PRO A 119 19.94 1.88 7.37
CA PRO A 119 20.66 1.75 6.10
C PRO A 119 19.72 1.79 4.90
N PRO A 120 20.21 2.15 3.71
CA PRO A 120 19.42 2.05 2.48
C PRO A 120 18.99 0.59 2.29
N GLN A 121 17.70 0.39 2.04
CA GLN A 121 17.16 -0.94 1.78
C GLN A 121 17.30 -1.25 0.28
N GLN A 122 17.81 -2.44 -0.01
CA GLN A 122 18.12 -2.91 -1.36
C GLN A 122 17.46 -4.27 -1.57
N ASP A 123 16.86 -4.47 -2.74
CA ASP A 123 16.35 -5.77 -3.18
C ASP A 123 16.45 -5.82 -4.69
N GLU A 124 17.37 -6.65 -5.20
CA GLU A 124 17.69 -6.73 -6.63
C GLU A 124 16.46 -6.99 -7.51
N TYR A 125 15.49 -7.74 -6.99
CA TYR A 125 14.28 -8.08 -7.74
C TYR A 125 13.33 -6.89 -7.81
N LEU A 126 13.11 -6.20 -6.70
CA LEU A 126 12.25 -5.01 -6.67
C LEU A 126 12.89 -3.82 -7.41
N ASP A 127 14.22 -3.67 -7.31
CA ASP A 127 14.97 -2.68 -8.09
C ASP A 127 14.90 -2.99 -9.59
N LEU A 128 14.93 -4.27 -9.98
CA LEU A 128 14.67 -4.68 -11.36
C LEU A 128 13.24 -4.32 -11.79
N LEU A 129 12.23 -4.61 -10.99
CA LEU A 129 10.85 -4.29 -11.36
C LEU A 129 10.62 -2.78 -11.52
N VAL A 130 11.32 -1.94 -10.75
CA VAL A 130 11.34 -0.49 -10.97
C VAL A 130 11.89 -0.16 -12.36
N ARG A 131 13.04 -0.74 -12.76
CA ARG A 131 13.58 -0.52 -14.11
C ARG A 131 12.63 -0.99 -15.22
N VAL A 132 11.97 -2.13 -15.02
CA VAL A 132 10.94 -2.64 -15.95
C VAL A 132 9.79 -1.63 -16.10
N ARG A 133 9.25 -1.13 -14.98
CA ARG A 133 8.19 -0.12 -14.97
C ARG A 133 8.64 1.17 -15.63
N ASP A 134 9.82 1.67 -15.29
CA ASP A 134 10.35 2.94 -15.80
C ASP A 134 10.64 2.87 -17.31
N ALA A 135 10.96 1.68 -17.83
CA ALA A 135 11.02 1.40 -19.27
C ALA A 135 9.64 1.22 -19.94
N GLY A 136 8.56 1.27 -19.17
CA GLY A 136 7.18 1.09 -19.62
C GLY A 136 6.82 -0.35 -19.97
N PHE A 137 7.56 -1.35 -19.46
CA PHE A 137 7.45 -2.75 -19.85
C PHE A 137 6.83 -3.67 -18.79
N LEU A 138 6.11 -3.11 -17.80
CA LEU A 138 5.57 -3.93 -16.71
C LEU A 138 4.49 -4.92 -17.20
N ALA A 139 3.65 -4.50 -18.14
CA ALA A 139 2.66 -5.36 -18.77
C ALA A 139 3.32 -6.51 -19.55
N GLU A 140 4.32 -6.21 -20.38
CA GLU A 140 5.07 -7.20 -21.14
C GLU A 140 5.85 -8.14 -20.22
N TYR A 141 6.39 -7.64 -19.11
CA TYR A 141 7.04 -8.46 -18.09
C TYR A 141 6.06 -9.47 -17.47
N VAL A 142 4.86 -9.02 -17.07
CA VAL A 142 3.83 -9.90 -16.50
C VAL A 142 3.42 -10.96 -17.53
N TRP A 143 3.14 -10.55 -18.76
CA TRP A 143 2.79 -11.48 -19.82
C TRP A 143 3.90 -12.49 -20.12
N HIS A 144 5.14 -12.03 -20.19
CA HIS A 144 6.25 -12.89 -20.57
C HIS A 144 6.65 -13.88 -19.48
N TYR A 145 6.73 -13.43 -18.22
CA TYR A 145 7.27 -14.24 -17.13
C TYR A 145 6.22 -14.88 -16.22
N LEU A 146 5.04 -14.28 -16.11
CA LEU A 146 4.05 -14.64 -15.07
C LEU A 146 2.74 -15.16 -15.65
N ARG A 147 2.58 -15.22 -16.98
CA ARG A 147 1.36 -15.76 -17.58
C ARG A 147 1.08 -17.19 -17.14
N GLU A 148 -0.20 -17.48 -16.93
CA GLU A 148 -0.67 -18.82 -16.66
C GLU A 148 -1.43 -19.40 -17.88
N PRO A 149 -1.51 -20.74 -18.00
CA PRO A 149 -2.35 -21.36 -19.02
C PRO A 149 -3.79 -20.84 -18.96
N GLY A 150 -4.34 -20.48 -20.12
CA GLY A 150 -5.72 -19.98 -20.24
C GLY A 150 -5.86 -18.47 -20.15
N TRP A 151 -4.81 -17.72 -19.83
CA TRP A 151 -4.84 -16.26 -19.97
C TRP A 151 -4.94 -15.87 -21.44
N LYS A 152 -5.81 -14.90 -21.73
CA LYS A 152 -5.85 -14.25 -23.03
C LYS A 152 -4.79 -13.16 -23.07
N GLU A 153 -4.14 -13.04 -24.22
CA GLU A 153 -3.15 -11.99 -24.43
C GLU A 153 -3.83 -10.62 -24.42
N PRO A 154 -3.38 -9.67 -23.59
CA PRO A 154 -3.91 -8.32 -23.62
C PRO A 154 -3.44 -7.60 -24.89
N GLU A 155 -4.27 -6.68 -25.38
CA GLU A 155 -3.96 -5.87 -26.54
C GLU A 155 -2.83 -4.87 -26.26
N GLY A 156 -2.07 -4.48 -27.29
CA GLY A 156 -1.10 -3.39 -27.20
C GLY A 156 0.26 -3.75 -26.59
N LEU A 157 0.54 -5.02 -26.27
CA LEU A 157 1.85 -5.44 -25.79
C LEU A 157 2.95 -5.24 -26.83
N ARG A 158 4.06 -4.62 -26.43
CA ARG A 158 5.19 -4.29 -27.32
C ARG A 158 6.27 -5.37 -27.29
N HIS A 159 5.92 -6.60 -27.65
CA HIS A 159 6.79 -7.78 -27.53
C HIS A 159 8.20 -7.58 -28.07
N SER A 160 8.34 -7.10 -29.31
CA SER A 160 9.64 -6.92 -29.94
C SER A 160 10.49 -5.88 -29.21
N ALA A 161 9.87 -4.80 -28.72
CA ALA A 161 10.57 -3.78 -27.95
C ALA A 161 10.99 -4.30 -26.57
N PHE A 162 10.12 -5.05 -25.92
CA PHE A 162 10.41 -5.69 -24.64
C PHE A 162 11.53 -6.72 -24.75
N GLU A 163 11.52 -7.61 -25.75
CA GLU A 163 12.59 -8.59 -25.98
C GLU A 163 13.95 -7.91 -26.24
N ALA A 164 13.96 -6.83 -27.04
CA ALA A 164 15.17 -6.06 -27.30
C ALA A 164 15.70 -5.36 -26.04
N TRP A 165 14.81 -4.88 -25.16
CA TRP A 165 15.19 -4.30 -23.87
C TRP A 165 15.69 -5.37 -22.90
N ARG A 166 14.95 -6.48 -22.75
CA ARG A 166 15.28 -7.63 -21.91
C ARG A 166 16.65 -8.22 -22.23
N ALA A 167 17.00 -8.32 -23.51
CA ALA A 167 18.31 -8.79 -23.97
C ALA A 167 19.44 -7.84 -23.53
N ARG A 168 19.23 -6.53 -23.61
CA ARG A 168 20.20 -5.50 -23.19
C ARG A 168 20.40 -5.47 -21.67
N GLU A 169 19.33 -5.67 -20.91
CA GLU A 169 19.36 -5.74 -19.44
C GLU A 169 19.90 -7.08 -18.90
N GLY A 170 20.28 -8.03 -19.77
CA GLY A 170 20.82 -9.32 -19.35
C GLY A 170 19.79 -10.26 -18.70
N LEU A 171 18.50 -10.05 -18.93
CA LEU A 171 17.42 -10.77 -18.24
C LEU A 171 17.05 -12.12 -18.87
N ARG A 172 17.92 -12.70 -19.70
CA ARG A 172 17.65 -13.96 -20.41
C ARG A 172 17.29 -15.13 -19.49
N TRP A 173 17.90 -15.18 -18.30
CA TRP A 173 17.70 -16.23 -17.30
C TRP A 173 17.02 -15.72 -16.03
N HIS A 174 16.37 -14.57 -16.14
CA HIS A 174 15.64 -13.97 -15.03
C HIS A 174 14.52 -14.91 -14.57
N ARG A 175 14.35 -15.02 -13.25
CA ARG A 175 13.24 -15.76 -12.64
C ARG A 175 12.32 -14.78 -11.91
N PRO A 176 11.04 -14.69 -12.29
CA PRO A 176 10.09 -13.86 -11.55
C PRO A 176 9.93 -14.38 -10.12
N ARG A 177 9.66 -13.48 -9.19
CA ARG A 177 9.37 -13.81 -7.79
C ARG A 177 7.94 -13.39 -7.48
N THR A 178 7.22 -14.20 -6.73
CA THR A 178 5.90 -13.87 -6.16
C THR A 178 5.92 -14.25 -4.69
N ARG A 179 5.57 -13.31 -3.82
CA ARG A 179 5.44 -13.56 -2.37
C ARG A 179 4.07 -13.08 -1.91
N ILE A 180 3.23 -14.03 -1.50
CA ILE A 180 1.96 -13.74 -0.84
C ILE A 180 2.20 -13.73 0.67
N ILE A 181 1.97 -12.59 1.28
CA ILE A 181 2.05 -12.33 2.71
C ILE A 181 0.64 -12.12 3.23
N GLY A 182 0.02 -13.22 3.63
CA GLY A 182 -1.34 -13.24 4.15
C GLY A 182 -2.11 -14.47 3.67
N TYR A 183 -3.31 -14.63 4.20
CA TYR A 183 -4.20 -15.73 3.83
C TYR A 183 -5.66 -15.37 4.12
N TRP A 184 -6.58 -16.01 3.39
CA TRP A 184 -8.01 -15.93 3.68
C TRP A 184 -8.35 -16.79 4.90
N MET A 185 -8.91 -16.17 5.93
CA MET A 185 -9.51 -16.85 7.06
C MET A 185 -11.02 -16.91 6.83
N ARG A 186 -11.54 -18.14 6.73
CA ARG A 186 -12.99 -18.39 6.70
C ARG A 186 -13.54 -18.38 8.11
N THR A 187 -14.61 -17.61 8.33
CA THR A 187 -15.40 -17.77 9.55
C THR A 187 -16.41 -18.89 9.31
N ARG A 188 -16.33 -19.97 10.09
CA ARG A 188 -17.39 -20.98 10.07
C ARG A 188 -18.61 -20.39 10.77
N GLY A 189 -19.71 -20.24 10.04
CA GLY A 189 -21.04 -20.01 10.61
C GLY A 189 -21.58 -21.25 11.29
#